data_AF-A0A022J668-F1
#
_entry.id   AF-A0A022J668-F1
#
_cell.length_a   1.000
_cell.length_b   1.000
_cell.length_c   1.000
_cell.angle_alpha   90.00
_cell.angle_beta   90.00
_cell.angle_gamma   90.00
#
_symmetry.space_group_name_H-M   'P 1'
#
loop_
_entity.id
_entity.type
_entity.pdbx_description
1 polymer ?
#
loop_
_entity_poly.entity_id
_entity_poly.type
_entity_poly.pdbx_seq_one_letter_code
_entity_poly.pdbx_strand_id
1 'polypeptide(L)' 'MASPITHLTSWILAKPATLNAQITKDAANRVSQLVEDGWTVNFSYDGEQTLPNKLVLKQALAEDKENRITMVIQNR' A
#
# COMPACT_ATOMS: atom_id res chain seq x y z
N MET A 1 -0.38 5.16 -19.35
CA MET A 1 -0.18 5.43 -17.91
C MET A 1 -1.30 4.72 -17.17
N ALA A 2 -1.00 3.74 -16.34
CA ALA A 2 -2.01 3.01 -15.57
C ALA A 2 -2.50 3.91 -14.42
N SER A 3 -3.80 3.89 -14.15
CA SER A 3 -4.37 4.70 -13.06
C SER A 3 -4.10 4.00 -11.71
N PRO A 4 -3.84 4.72 -10.60
CA PRO A 4 -3.51 4.11 -9.30
C PRO A 4 -4.52 3.06 -8.79
N ILE A 5 -5.79 3.17 -9.21
CA ILE A 5 -6.83 2.17 -8.90
C ILE A 5 -6.47 0.78 -9.45
N THR A 6 -5.74 0.68 -10.56
CA THR A 6 -5.35 -0.61 -11.14
C THR A 6 -4.33 -1.37 -10.30
N HIS A 7 -3.59 -0.68 -9.43
CA HIS A 7 -2.62 -1.32 -8.54
C HIS A 7 -3.23 -1.80 -7.22
N LEU A 8 -4.45 -1.36 -6.88
CA LEU A 8 -5.14 -1.72 -5.65
C LEU A 8 -5.27 -3.23 -5.45
N THR A 9 -5.53 -3.98 -6.52
CA THR A 9 -5.68 -5.45 -6.46
C THR A 9 -4.39 -6.15 -6.03
N SER A 10 -3.22 -5.65 -6.43
CA SER A 10 -1.93 -6.15 -5.95
C SER A 10 -1.65 -5.68 -4.53
N TRP A 11 -1.92 -4.39 -4.25
CA TRP A 11 -1.63 -3.81 -2.94
C TRP A 11 -2.48 -4.42 -1.82
N ILE A 12 -3.75 -4.76 -2.02
CA ILE A 12 -4.55 -5.45 -0.97
C ILE A 12 -3.96 -6.81 -0.56
N LEU A 13 -3.13 -7.41 -1.41
CA LEU A 13 -2.38 -8.64 -1.15
C LEU A 13 -0.95 -8.38 -0.63
N ALA A 14 -0.62 -7.12 -0.30
CA ALA A 14 0.72 -6.68 0.09
C ALA A 14 1.80 -7.00 -0.96
N LYS A 15 1.45 -6.91 -2.25
CA LYS A 15 2.37 -7.15 -3.37
C LYS A 15 2.54 -5.89 -4.22
N PRO A 16 3.74 -5.62 -4.74
CA PRO A 16 3.94 -4.55 -5.71
C PRO A 16 3.20 -4.88 -7.01
N ALA A 17 2.74 -3.85 -7.73
CA ALA A 17 2.10 -4.05 -9.02
C ALA A 17 3.08 -3.99 -10.20
N THR A 18 4.27 -3.43 -9.98
CA THR A 18 5.36 -3.27 -10.93
C THR A 18 6.67 -3.80 -10.35
N LEU A 19 7.68 -3.96 -11.20
CA LEU A 19 9.01 -4.42 -10.78
C LEU A 19 9.85 -3.34 -10.10
N ASN A 20 9.46 -2.06 -10.23
CA ASN A 20 10.25 -0.92 -9.75
C ASN A 20 9.83 -0.45 -8.36
N ALA A 21 8.85 -1.11 -7.73
CA ALA A 21 8.38 -0.76 -6.41
C ALA A 21 9.48 -0.90 -5.35
N GLN A 22 9.55 0.07 -4.46
CA GLN A 22 10.36 -0.04 -3.26
C GLN A 22 9.55 -0.68 -2.15
N ILE A 23 10.09 -1.73 -1.54
CA ILE A 23 9.40 -2.52 -0.52
C ILE A 23 10.14 -2.37 0.80
N THR A 24 9.43 -1.94 1.83
CA THR A 24 9.91 -2.02 3.22
C THR A 24 9.14 -3.12 3.94
N LYS A 25 9.83 -3.86 4.79
CA LYS A 25 9.24 -4.93 5.60
C LYS A 25 9.28 -4.62 7.09
N ASP A 26 8.33 -5.16 7.83
CA ASP A 26 8.32 -5.14 9.29
C ASP A 26 9.26 -6.22 9.88
N ALA A 27 9.34 -6.27 11.21
CA ALA A 27 10.14 -7.26 11.95
C ALA A 27 9.64 -8.71 11.74
N ALA A 28 8.38 -8.90 11.33
CA ALA A 28 7.80 -10.20 10.98
C ALA A 28 8.02 -10.57 9.51
N ASN A 29 8.87 -9.83 8.78
CA ASN A 29 9.18 -10.02 7.36
C ASN A 29 7.94 -9.86 6.44
N ARG A 30 6.92 -9.14 6.89
CA ARG A 30 5.74 -8.75 6.10
C ARG A 30 5.94 -7.37 5.50
N VAL A 31 5.30 -7.06 4.38
CA VAL A 31 5.47 -5.75 3.72
C VAL A 31 4.79 -4.65 4.55
N SER A 32 5.56 -3.76 5.17
CA SER A 32 5.04 -2.63 5.94
C SER A 32 4.77 -1.40 5.09
N GLN A 33 5.52 -1.23 4.00
CA GLN A 33 5.35 -0.12 3.08
C GLN A 33 5.72 -0.51 1.64
N LEU A 34 4.99 0.05 0.68
CA LEU A 34 5.34 0.09 -0.73
C LEU A 34 5.43 1.53 -1.21
N VAL A 35 6.46 1.85 -1.99
CA VAL A 35 6.52 3.10 -2.76
C VAL A 35 6.55 2.75 -4.24
N GLU A 36 5.52 3.16 -4.98
CA GLU A 36 5.31 2.76 -6.36
C GLU A 36 4.52 3.84 -7.11
N ASP A 37 4.98 4.22 -8.31
CA ASP A 37 4.33 5.20 -9.19
C ASP A 37 3.88 6.50 -8.50
N GLY A 38 4.72 7.00 -7.58
CA GLY A 38 4.47 8.22 -6.80
C GLY A 38 3.51 8.04 -5.62
N TRP A 39 3.03 6.82 -5.37
CA TRP A 39 2.23 6.46 -4.20
C TRP A 39 3.08 5.84 -3.12
N THR A 40 2.81 6.22 -1.88
CA THR A 40 3.27 5.53 -0.68
C THR A 40 2.07 4.77 -0.09
N VAL A 41 2.17 3.45 -0.04
CA VAL A 41 1.17 2.56 0.53
C VAL A 41 1.70 2.02 1.85
N ASN A 42 1.04 2.37 2.94
CA ASN A 42 1.37 1.84 4.27
C ASN A 42 0.40 0.72 4.62
N PHE A 43 0.95 -0.40 5.10
CA PHE A 43 0.22 -1.60 5.44
C PHE A 43 0.09 -1.73 6.94
N SER A 44 -1.10 -2.07 7.40
CA SER A 44 -1.37 -2.43 8.78
C SER A 44 -1.92 -3.85 8.80
N TYR A 45 -1.47 -4.61 9.79
CA TYR A 45 -1.80 -6.00 9.99
C TYR A 45 -2.44 -6.16 11.36
N ASP A 46 -3.35 -7.12 11.47
CA ASP A 46 -3.89 -7.54 12.76
C ASP A 46 -3.12 -8.75 13.27
N GLY A 47 -2.55 -8.65 14.46
CA GLY A 47 -1.74 -9.70 15.10
C GLY A 47 -0.72 -10.37 14.15
N GLU A 48 -0.83 -11.70 14.03
CA GLU A 48 0.06 -12.55 13.24
C GLU A 48 -0.42 -12.78 11.80
N GLN A 49 -1.45 -12.05 11.34
CA GLN A 49 -1.93 -12.21 9.96
C GLN A 49 -0.81 -11.92 8.94
N THR A 50 -0.76 -12.73 7.89
CA THR A 50 0.21 -12.59 6.80
C THR A 50 -0.20 -11.54 5.77
N LEU A 51 -1.47 -11.11 5.80
CA LEU A 51 -2.01 -10.11 4.88
C LEU A 51 -2.54 -8.88 5.67
N PRO A 52 -2.41 -7.65 5.13
CA PRO A 52 -2.77 -6.39 5.81
C PRO A 52 -4.27 -6.04 5.90
N ASN A 53 -4.88 -6.01 7.08
CA ASN A 53 -6.31 -5.67 7.22
C ASN A 53 -6.62 -4.17 6.93
N LYS A 54 -5.60 -3.32 6.83
CA LYS A 54 -5.78 -1.91 6.48
C LYS A 54 -4.62 -1.39 5.63
N LEU A 55 -4.97 -0.52 4.69
CA LEU A 55 -4.03 0.15 3.82
C LEU A 55 -4.26 1.67 3.90
N VAL A 56 -3.18 2.43 3.91
CA VAL A 56 -3.21 3.90 3.78
C VAL A 56 -2.34 4.30 2.61
N LEU A 57 -2.97 4.71 1.53
CA LEU A 57 -2.33 5.18 0.32
C LEU A 57 -2.22 6.69 0.38
N LYS A 58 -1.03 7.20 0.07
CA LYS A 58 -0.73 8.63 0.02
C LYS A 58 -0.02 8.95 -1.28
N GLN A 59 -0.41 10.03 -1.92
CA GLN A 59 0.29 10.59 -3.05
C GLN A 59 0.44 12.09 -2.83
N ALA A 60 1.67 12.56 -2.83
CA ALA A 60 1.96 13.99 -2.85
C ALA A 60 1.53 14.56 -4.20
N LEU A 61 0.78 15.66 -4.15
CA LEU A 61 0.40 16.47 -5.30
C LEU A 61 1.16 17.80 -5.28
N ALA A 62 1.04 18.56 -6.36
CA ALA A 62 1.52 19.94 -6.38
C ALA A 62 0.81 20.80 -5.29
N GLU A 63 1.48 21.87 -4.88
CA GLU A 63 0.94 22.89 -3.95
C GLU A 63 0.58 22.33 -2.56
N ASP A 64 1.44 21.49 -1.97
CA ASP A 64 1.29 20.92 -0.62
C ASP A 64 -0.02 20.13 -0.40
N LYS A 65 -0.65 19.68 -1.48
CA LYS A 65 -1.84 18.82 -1.43
C LYS A 65 -1.42 17.35 -1.40
N GLU A 66 -2.21 16.52 -0.72
CA GLU A 66 -2.02 15.06 -0.68
C GLU A 66 -3.33 14.37 -1.04
N ASN A 67 -3.28 13.43 -1.97
CA ASN A 67 -4.34 12.44 -2.14
C ASN A 67 -4.14 11.34 -1.12
N ARG A 68 -5.14 11.12 -0.26
CA ARG A 68 -5.11 10.07 0.76
C ARG A 68 -6.32 9.16 0.64
N ILE A 69 -6.08 7.86 0.47
CA ILE A 69 -7.11 6.81 0.46
C ILE A 69 -6.83 5.87 1.64
N THR A 70 -7.84 5.62 2.47
CA THR A 70 -7.75 4.61 3.54
C THR A 70 -8.71 3.48 3.23
N MET A 71 -8.17 2.27 3.14
CA MET A 71 -8.95 1.05 2.96
C MET A 71 -8.89 0.21 4.22
N VAL A 72 -10.04 -0.33 4.61
CA VAL A 72 -10.16 -1.28 5.72
C VAL A 72 -10.84 -2.53 5.18
N ILE A 73 -10.22 -3.68 5.40
CA ILE A 73 -10.70 -4.98 4.97
C ILE A 73 -11.35 -5.63 6.19
N GLN A 74 -12.69 -5.69 6.19
CA GLN A 74 -13.48 -6.15 7.33
C GLN A 74 -13.50 -7.69 7.47
N ASN A 75 -13.45 -8.42 6.34
CA ASN A 75 -13.48 -9.89 6.32
C ASN A 75 -12.24 -10.40 5.59
N ARG A 76 -11.25 -10.85 6.35
CA ARG A 76 -9.97 -11.35 5.85
C ARG A 76 -9.76 -12.80 6.24
#